data_AF-A0A969XT24-F1
#
_entry.id   AF-A0A969XT24-F1
#
_cell.length_a   1.000
_cell.length_b   1.000
_cell.length_c   1.000
_cell.angle_alpha   90.00
_cell.angle_beta   90.00
_cell.angle_gamma   90.00
#
_symmetry.space_group_name_H-M   'P 1'
#
loop_
_entity.id
_entity.type
_entity.pdbx_description
1 polymer ?
#
loop_
_entity_poly.entity_id
_entity_poly.type
_entity_poly.pdbx_seq_one_letter_code
_entity_poly.pdbx_strand_id
1 'polypeptide(L)' 'MILDRIEHAALYAPLSARMKAALEFLGRPDLATLPLGRHEIDGENVHASVQAYTTRDRGEGRHEAHRRHIDVQCILEGSE' A
#
# COMPACT_ATOMS: atom_id res chain seq x y z
N MET A 1 14.01 1.04 -1.85
CA MET A 1 12.83 0.73 -2.68
C MET A 1 12.89 -0.75 -3.01
N ILE A 2 11.78 -1.45 -2.86
CA ILE A 2 11.60 -2.83 -3.31
C ILE A 2 10.46 -2.78 -4.32
N LEU A 3 10.65 -3.38 -5.49
CA LEU A 3 9.61 -3.54 -6.50
C LEU A 3 9.48 -5.03 -6.78
N ASP A 4 8.29 -5.55 -6.55
CA ASP A 4 7.99 -6.97 -6.68
C ASP A 4 6.50 -7.15 -6.95
N ARG A 5 6.08 -8.40 -7.12
CA ARG A 5 4.67 -8.75 -7.27
C ARG A 5 4.06 -9.15 -5.93
N ILE A 6 2.77 -8.87 -5.77
CA ILE A 6 2.06 -9.12 -4.51
C ILE A 6 2.03 -10.61 -4.15
N GLU A 7 2.11 -11.52 -5.14
CA GLU A 7 2.19 -12.96 -4.90
C GLU A 7 3.44 -13.36 -4.11
N HIS A 8 4.48 -12.52 -4.09
CA HIS A 8 5.71 -12.73 -3.31
C HIS A 8 5.70 -12.03 -1.94
N ALA A 9 4.60 -11.38 -1.56
CA ALA A 9 4.49 -10.63 -0.30
C ALA A 9 4.97 -11.43 0.92
N ALA A 10 4.71 -12.74 0.96
CA ALA A 10 5.12 -13.62 2.06
C ALA A 10 6.63 -13.59 2.36
N LEU A 11 7.49 -13.31 1.36
CA LEU A 11 8.95 -13.18 1.54
C LEU A 11 9.33 -12.02 2.47
N TYR A 12 8.50 -10.98 2.52
CA TYR A 12 8.75 -9.73 3.25
C TYR A 12 8.05 -9.68 4.61
N ALA A 13 7.09 -10.58 4.87
CA ALA A 13 6.39 -10.67 6.15
C ALA A 13 7.33 -10.76 7.39
N PRO A 14 8.48 -11.46 7.34
CA PRO A 14 9.40 -11.52 8.48
C PRO A 14 10.15 -10.22 8.82
N LEU A 15 10.09 -9.18 7.98
CA LEU A 15 10.85 -7.93 8.20
C LEU A 15 10.42 -7.21 9.49
N SER A 16 9.13 -7.22 9.80
CA SER A 16 8.58 -6.74 11.08
C SER A 16 7.11 -7.16 11.22
N ALA A 17 6.59 -7.13 12.45
CA ALA A 17 5.17 -7.38 12.72
C ALA A 17 4.24 -6.40 11.96
N ARG A 18 4.66 -5.14 11.80
CA ARG A 18 3.90 -4.11 11.07
C ARG A 18 3.88 -4.35 9.57
N MET A 19 5.02 -4.76 9.01
CA MET A 19 5.10 -5.16 7.60
C MET A 19 4.20 -6.37 7.34
N LYS A 20 4.25 -7.38 8.22
CA LYS A 20 3.34 -8.53 8.14
C LYS A 20 1.87 -8.10 8.13
N ALA A 21 1.44 -7.23 9.05
CA ALA A 21 0.05 -6.75 9.11
C ALA A 21 -0.37 -6.01 7.83
N ALA A 22 0.50 -5.17 7.26
CA ALA A 22 0.22 -4.48 6.00
C ALA A 22 0.08 -5.46 4.83
N LEU A 23 0.95 -6.47 4.73
CA LEU A 23 0.92 -7.46 3.67
C LEU A 23 -0.27 -8.44 3.79
N GLU A 24 -0.66 -8.80 5.02
CA GLU A 24 -1.89 -9.56 5.28
C GLU A 24 -3.14 -8.77 4.88
N PHE A 25 -3.17 -7.46 5.12
CA PHE A 25 -4.24 -6.60 4.65
C PHE A 25 -4.34 -6.60 3.12
N LEU A 26 -3.19 -6.52 2.42
CA LEU A 26 -3.14 -6.60 0.95
C LEU A 26 -3.48 -8.01 0.39
N GLY A 27 -3.46 -9.05 1.22
CA GLY A 27 -3.86 -10.40 0.85
C GLY A 27 -5.36 -10.68 0.98
N ARG A 28 -6.16 -9.69 1.40
CA ARG A 28 -7.59 -9.87 1.65
C ARG A 28 -8.39 -10.14 0.36
N PRO A 29 -9.39 -11.03 0.40
CA PRO A 29 -10.21 -11.35 -0.77
C PRO A 29 -11.13 -10.18 -1.20
N ASP A 30 -11.47 -9.28 -0.29
CA ASP A 30 -12.38 -8.15 -0.53
C ASP A 30 -11.67 -6.84 -0.85
N LEU A 31 -10.34 -6.86 -1.02
CA LEU A 31 -9.50 -5.66 -1.16
C LEU A 31 -9.96 -4.72 -2.29
N ALA A 32 -10.33 -5.28 -3.45
CA ALA A 32 -10.81 -4.52 -4.61
C ALA A 32 -12.19 -3.87 -4.41
N THR A 33 -12.94 -4.28 -3.37
CA THR A 33 -14.28 -3.77 -3.07
C THR A 33 -14.33 -2.84 -1.86
N LEU A 34 -13.17 -2.56 -1.25
CA LEU A 34 -13.11 -1.67 -0.09
C LEU A 34 -13.54 -0.25 -0.47
N PRO A 35 -14.29 0.43 0.42
CA PRO A 35 -14.58 1.85 0.25
C PRO A 35 -13.30 2.68 0.09
N LEU A 36 -13.36 3.73 -0.73
CA LEU A 36 -12.28 4.70 -0.81
C LEU A 36 -12.06 5.38 0.55
N GLY A 37 -10.81 5.72 0.86
CA GLY A 37 -10.43 6.41 2.08
C GLY A 37 -9.49 5.61 2.97
N ARG A 38 -9.43 6.02 4.25
CA ARG A 38 -8.51 5.46 5.25
C ARG A 38 -9.15 4.27 5.95
N HIS A 39 -8.39 3.18 6.07
CA HIS A 39 -8.73 1.99 6.83
C HIS A 39 -7.66 1.73 7.87
N GLU A 40 -8.04 1.67 9.14
CA GLU A 40 -7.12 1.34 10.23
C GLU A 40 -6.85 -0.17 10.26
N ILE A 41 -5.58 -0.55 10.43
CA ILE A 41 -5.14 -1.96 10.52
C ILE A 41 -4.55 -2.24 11.90
N ASP A 42 -3.68 -1.35 12.38
CA ASP A 42 -3.09 -1.37 13.73
C ASP A 42 -3.04 0.07 14.28
N GLY A 43 -4.24 0.62 14.53
CA GLY A 43 -4.45 2.01 14.93
C GLY A 43 -3.70 2.98 14.00
N GLU A 44 -2.85 3.83 14.59
CA GLU A 44 -2.03 4.79 13.84
C GLU A 44 -0.73 4.20 13.27
N ASN A 45 -0.31 3.01 13.71
CA ASN A 45 0.97 2.43 13.31
C ASN A 45 0.93 1.80 11.91
N VAL A 46 -0.23 1.28 11.52
CA VAL A 46 -0.48 0.69 10.20
C VAL A 46 -1.89 1.04 9.77
N HIS A 47 -2.00 1.74 8.65
CA HIS A 47 -3.26 2.12 8.03
C HIS A 47 -3.11 2.04 6.51
N ALA A 48 -4.20 1.71 5.82
CA ALA A 48 -4.27 1.73 4.37
C ALA A 48 -5.04 2.95 3.89
N SER A 49 -4.64 3.50 2.75
CA SER A 49 -5.40 4.51 2.03
C SER A 49 -5.80 3.91 0.68
N VAL A 50 -7.08 3.61 0.51
CA VAL A 50 -7.65 3.12 -0.75
C VAL A 50 -8.04 4.33 -1.59
N GLN A 51 -7.47 4.44 -2.79
CA GLN A 51 -7.63 5.60 -3.66
C GLN A 51 -7.97 5.14 -5.07
N ALA A 52 -8.76 5.96 -5.77
CA ALA A 52 -9.03 5.83 -7.19
C ALA A 52 -8.90 7.22 -7.83
N TYR A 53 -7.99 7.36 -8.79
CA TYR A 53 -7.72 8.62 -9.47
C TYR A 53 -7.19 8.37 -10.88
N THR A 54 -7.28 9.39 -11.73
CA THR A 54 -6.58 9.42 -13.02
C THR A 54 -5.15 9.87 -12.78
N THR A 55 -4.18 9.11 -13.28
CA THR A 55 -2.76 9.45 -13.22
C THR A 55 -2.51 10.81 -13.88
N ARG A 56 -1.56 11.57 -13.34
CA ARG A 56 -1.17 12.88 -13.86
C ARG A 56 0.10 12.77 -14.70
N ASP A 57 0.33 13.79 -15.52
CA ASP A 57 1.58 13.89 -16.25
C ASP A 57 2.75 14.05 -15.29
N ARG A 58 3.90 13.46 -15.66
CA ARG A 58 5.10 13.42 -14.82
C ARG A 58 5.56 14.80 -14.32
N GLY A 59 5.32 15.86 -15.10
CA GLY A 59 5.68 17.23 -14.75
C GLY A 59 4.76 17.91 -13.72
N GLU A 60 3.59 17.35 -13.45
CA GLU A 60 2.60 17.90 -12.52
C GLU A 60 2.76 17.33 -11.09
N GLY A 61 3.49 16.23 -10.95
CA GLY A 61 3.79 15.59 -9.68
C GLY A 61 4.81 16.35 -8.85
N ARG A 62 4.69 16.28 -7.52
CA ARG A 62 5.70 16.75 -6.57
C ARG A 62 6.39 15.54 -5.97
N HIS A 63 7.72 15.57 -5.89
CA HIS A 63 8.47 14.50 -5.23
C HIS A 63 8.25 14.53 -3.70
N GLU A 64 8.06 13.36 -3.11
CA GLU A 64 7.88 13.18 -1.67
C GLU A 64 8.78 12.09 -1.09
N ALA A 65 8.99 12.15 0.23
CA ALA A 65 9.72 11.15 1.00
C ALA A 65 9.31 11.21 2.47
N HIS A 66 9.41 10.09 3.17
CA HIS A 66 8.98 9.97 4.57
C HIS A 66 10.13 9.59 5.51
N ARG A 67 10.05 10.06 6.76
CA ARG A 67 10.95 9.70 7.86
C ARG A 67 10.32 8.79 8.92
N ARG A 68 8.99 8.84 9.06
CA ARG A 68 8.25 8.15 10.12
C ARG A 68 7.57 6.86 9.66
N HIS A 69 7.18 6.80 8.40
CA HIS A 69 6.46 5.68 7.81
C HIS A 69 7.22 5.13 6.60
N ILE A 70 6.96 3.87 6.31
CA ILE A 70 7.36 3.18 5.10
C ILE A 70 6.11 3.04 4.25
N ASP A 71 6.21 3.41 2.98
CA ASP A 71 5.11 3.21 2.05
C ASP A 71 5.12 1.79 1.50
N VAL A 72 3.95 1.16 1.50
CA VAL A 72 3.68 -0.09 0.81
C VAL A 72 2.58 0.22 -0.20
N GLN A 73 2.98 0.39 -1.46
CA GLN A 73 2.07 0.76 -2.55
C GLN A 73 1.76 -0.49 -3.40
N CYS A 74 0.49 -0.68 -3.73
CA CYS A 74 0.02 -1.80 -4.54
C CYS A 74 -1.07 -1.31 -5.51
N ILE A 75 -0.86 -1.54 -6.80
CA ILE A 75 -1.86 -1.24 -7.83
C ILE A 75 -2.88 -2.37 -7.85
N LEU A 76 -4.14 -2.05 -7.50
CA LEU A 76 -5.24 -3.03 -7.52
C LEU A 76 -5.81 -3.22 -8.93
N GLU A 77 -5.93 -2.13 -9.68
CA GLU A 77 -6.43 -2.11 -11.05
C GLU A 77 -5.76 -0.99 -11.83
N GLY A 78 -5.54 -1.19 -13.13
CA GLY A 78 -4.91 -0.22 -14.01
C GLY A 78 -3.39 -0.26 -13.96
N SER A 79 -2.77 0.92 -14.11
CA SER A 79 -1.32 1.09 -14.17
C SER A 79 -0.94 2.48 -13.69
N GLU A 80 0.19 2.56 -12.99
CA GLU A 80 0.84 3.80 -12.53
C GLU A 80 2.36 3.70 -12.71
#